data_AF-G3VBG2-F1
#
_entry.id   AF-G3VBG2-F1
#
_cell.length_a   1.000
_cell.length_b   1.000
_cell.length_c   1.000
_cell.angle_alpha   90.00
_cell.angle_beta   90.00
_cell.angle_gamma   90.00
#
_symmetry.space_group_name_H-M   'P 1'
#
loop_
_entity.id
_entity.type
_entity.pdbx_description
1 polymer ?
#
loop_
_entity_poly.entity_id
_entity_poly.type
_entity_poly.pdbx_seq_one_letter_code
_entity_poly.pdbx_strand_id
1 'polypeptide(L)'
;MECTHTCTMKSTAVFMLLSGIAMLLQLPVDCGLCPAVSEDVYAFINGTSKEYTDIVKKHTENPAIIENAKILKACVDAKLTKEDKDAAVNLVTKIINYKFCKWELFSS
;
A
#
# COMPACT_ATOMS: atom_id res chain seq x y z
N MET A 1 -58.35 -20.39 18.17
CA MET A 1 -57.75 -19.43 19.11
C MET A 1 -56.58 -18.77 18.39
N GLU A 2 -56.82 -17.54 17.94
CA GLU A 2 -55.83 -16.54 17.56
C GLU A 2 -54.83 -16.31 18.73
N CYS A 3 -53.60 -15.80 18.61
CA CYS A 3 -53.05 -14.83 17.68
C CYS A 3 -51.49 -14.81 17.78
N THR A 4 -50.82 -14.45 16.67
CA THR A 4 -49.60 -13.57 16.56
C THR A 4 -48.31 -13.98 17.31
N HIS A 5 -47.14 -14.11 16.67
CA HIS A 5 -46.47 -13.08 15.89
C HIS A 5 -45.63 -13.66 14.73
N THR A 6 -45.92 -13.15 13.54
CA THR A 6 -45.08 -13.19 12.34
C THR A 6 -43.81 -12.38 12.59
N CYS A 7 -42.65 -13.03 12.61
CA CYS A 7 -41.36 -12.39 12.36
C CYS A 7 -40.89 -12.77 10.96
N THR A 8 -41.59 -12.28 9.94
CA THR A 8 -41.00 -12.16 8.61
C THR A 8 -39.94 -11.07 8.69
N MET A 9 -38.66 -11.46 8.91
CA MET A 9 -37.57 -10.58 8.51
C MET A 9 -37.77 -10.32 7.03
N LYS A 10 -38.05 -9.06 6.69
CA LYS A 10 -38.22 -8.59 5.32
C LYS A 10 -37.03 -9.15 4.51
N SER A 11 -37.30 -10.13 3.65
CA SER A 11 -36.28 -10.84 2.86
C SER A 11 -35.34 -9.87 2.14
N THR A 12 -35.86 -8.67 1.84
CA THR A 12 -35.14 -7.52 1.32
C THR A 12 -33.94 -7.07 2.16
N ALA A 13 -34.02 -7.07 3.49
CA ALA A 13 -32.92 -6.61 4.35
C ALA A 13 -31.75 -7.60 4.35
N VAL A 14 -32.05 -8.91 4.39
CA VAL A 14 -31.03 -9.97 4.30
C VAL A 14 -30.40 -10.00 2.90
N PHE A 15 -31.21 -9.84 1.85
CA PHE A 15 -30.71 -9.72 0.47
C PHE A 15 -29.84 -8.47 0.27
N MET A 16 -30.22 -7.31 0.83
CA MET A 16 -29.43 -6.08 0.75
C MET A 16 -28.08 -6.20 1.48
N LEU A 17 -28.06 -6.86 2.64
CA LEU A 17 -26.82 -7.12 3.38
C LEU A 17 -25.89 -8.09 2.62
N LEU A 18 -26.45 -9.16 2.06
CA LEU A 18 -25.69 -10.12 1.24
C LEU A 18 -25.16 -9.50 -0.06
N SER A 19 -25.93 -8.63 -0.72
CA SER A 19 -25.47 -7.92 -1.92
C SER A 19 -24.36 -6.93 -1.60
N GLY A 20 -24.40 -6.26 -0.44
CA GLY A 20 -23.34 -5.35 -0.01
C GLY A 20 -22.02 -6.07 0.25
N ILE A 21 -22.08 -7.24 0.90
CA ILE A 21 -20.89 -8.09 1.14
C ILE A 21 -20.33 -8.63 -0.18
N ALA A 22 -21.19 -9.07 -1.12
CA ALA A 22 -20.75 -9.53 -2.43
C ALA A 22 -20.07 -8.42 -3.26
N MET A 23 -20.54 -7.17 -3.16
CA MET A 23 -19.91 -6.01 -3.79
C MET A 23 -18.53 -5.71 -3.20
N LEU A 24 -18.37 -5.83 -1.87
CA LEU A 24 -17.08 -5.66 -1.19
C LEU A 24 -16.08 -6.77 -1.54
N LEU A 25 -16.55 -8.01 -1.76
CA LEU A 25 -15.72 -9.15 -2.19
C LEU A 25 -15.30 -9.08 -3.67
N GLN A 26 -15.98 -8.28 -4.48
CA GLN A 26 -15.67 -8.05 -5.90
C GLN A 26 -14.79 -6.84 -6.15
N LEU A 27 -14.54 -6.01 -5.13
CA LEU A 27 -13.55 -4.96 -5.24
C LEU A 27 -12.19 -5.65 -5.34
N PRO A 28 -11.44 -5.47 -6.44
CA PRO A 28 -10.06 -5.90 -6.49
C PRO A 28 -9.33 -5.13 -5.40
N VAL A 29 -9.09 -5.78 -4.26
CA VAL A 29 -8.06 -5.31 -3.35
C VAL A 29 -6.77 -5.43 -4.14
N ASP A 30 -6.26 -4.29 -4.61
CA ASP A 30 -4.92 -4.19 -5.17
C ASP A 30 -3.94 -4.54 -4.04
N CYS A 31 -3.71 -5.84 -3.86
CA CYS A 31 -2.85 -6.40 -2.83
C CYS A 31 -1.36 -6.20 -3.14
N GLY A 32 -1.01 -5.19 -3.95
CA GLY A 32 0.37 -4.81 -4.22
C GLY A 32 0.97 -3.94 -3.11
N LEU A 33 2.25 -3.60 -3.26
CA LEU A 33 2.87 -2.60 -2.40
C LEU A 33 2.09 -1.28 -2.50
N CYS A 34 1.80 -0.65 -1.36
CA CYS A 34 1.13 0.64 -1.31
C CYS A 34 1.85 1.65 -2.23
N PRO A 35 1.14 2.34 -3.16
CA PRO A 35 1.76 3.27 -4.09
C PRO A 35 2.64 4.33 -3.42
N ALA A 36 2.23 4.85 -2.25
CA ALA A 36 3.01 5.82 -1.49
C ALA A 36 4.34 5.24 -0.99
N VAL A 37 4.37 3.97 -0.59
CA VAL A 37 5.61 3.27 -0.19
C VAL A 37 6.50 3.03 -1.41
N SER A 38 5.90 2.70 -2.56
CA SER A 38 6.66 2.57 -3.81
C SER A 38 7.30 3.89 -4.23
N GLU A 39 6.55 5.00 -4.17
CA GLU A 39 7.05 6.35 -4.47
C GLU A 39 8.19 6.74 -3.54
N ASP A 40 8.04 6.51 -2.22
CA ASP A 40 9.05 6.77 -1.20
C ASP A 40 10.36 6.02 -1.49
N VAL A 41 10.28 4.70 -1.71
CA VAL A 41 11.45 3.85 -1.97
C VAL A 41 12.16 4.26 -3.27
N TYR A 42 11.41 4.53 -4.35
CA TYR A 42 12.01 4.96 -5.62
C TYR A 42 12.67 6.34 -5.48
N ALA A 43 12.05 7.28 -4.80
CA ALA A 43 12.63 8.60 -4.55
C ALA A 43 13.87 8.53 -3.65
N PHE A 44 13.88 7.64 -2.66
CA PHE A 44 15.04 7.40 -1.80
C PHE A 44 16.25 6.91 -2.61
N ILE A 45 16.04 5.98 -3.56
CA ILE A 45 17.12 5.40 -4.36
C ILE A 45 17.58 6.36 -5.47
N ASN A 46 16.65 6.82 -6.32
CA ASN A 46 16.97 7.52 -7.57
C ASN A 46 16.59 9.01 -7.59
N GLY A 47 15.69 9.44 -6.72
CA GLY A 47 15.30 10.85 -6.64
C GLY A 47 16.43 11.73 -6.12
N THR A 48 16.28 13.03 -6.30
CA THR A 48 17.11 14.03 -5.62
C THR A 48 16.79 14.07 -4.12
N SER A 49 17.73 14.60 -3.32
CA SER A 49 17.49 14.82 -1.88
C SER A 49 16.24 15.67 -1.61
N LYS A 50 15.97 16.67 -2.46
CA LYS A 50 14.76 17.51 -2.35
C LYS A 50 13.49 16.71 -2.62
N GLU A 51 13.44 15.97 -3.73
CA GLU A 51 12.25 15.16 -4.09
C GLU A 51 11.91 14.15 -3.00
N TYR A 52 12.90 13.40 -2.50
CA TYR A 52 12.69 12.44 -1.42
C TYR A 52 12.19 13.12 -0.14
N THR A 53 12.83 14.20 0.30
CA THR A 53 12.41 14.88 1.53
C THR A 53 11.04 15.56 1.42
N ASP A 54 10.65 16.00 0.23
CA ASP A 54 9.32 16.55 -0.02
C ASP A 54 8.23 15.45 0.05
N ILE A 55 8.55 14.20 -0.32
CA ILE A 55 7.67 13.04 -0.07
C ILE A 55 7.55 12.75 1.43
N VAL A 56 8.67 12.66 2.16
CA VAL A 56 8.66 12.38 3.61
C VAL A 56 7.81 13.41 4.37
N LYS A 57 7.90 14.69 4.02
CA LYS A 57 7.10 15.76 4.65
C LYS A 57 5.60 15.62 4.44
N LYS A 58 5.13 14.92 3.41
CA LYS A 58 3.69 14.64 3.23
C LYS A 58 3.15 13.72 4.32
N HIS A 59 4.02 12.95 4.99
CA HIS A 59 3.63 11.91 5.95
C HIS A 59 4.03 12.23 7.39
N THR A 60 4.89 13.21 7.61
CA THR A 60 5.30 13.61 8.97
C THR A 60 5.75 15.07 9.03
N GLU A 61 5.44 15.72 10.14
CA GLU A 61 5.96 17.05 10.48
C GLU A 61 7.11 16.97 11.50
N ASN A 62 7.49 15.76 11.93
CA ASN A 62 8.54 15.59 12.94
C ASN A 62 9.92 15.98 12.36
N PRO A 63 10.56 17.04 12.88
CA PRO A 63 11.81 17.53 12.31
C PRO A 63 12.96 16.53 12.43
N ALA A 64 12.96 15.68 13.46
CA ALA A 64 13.99 14.66 13.63
C ALA A 64 13.90 13.56 12.56
N ILE A 65 12.68 13.20 12.12
CA ILE A 65 12.48 12.22 11.05
C ILE A 65 12.93 12.81 9.71
N ILE A 66 12.57 14.07 9.44
CA ILE A 66 12.95 14.77 8.19
C ILE A 66 14.48 14.94 8.11
N GLU A 67 15.15 15.26 9.22
CA GLU A 67 16.60 15.40 9.23
C GLU A 67 17.31 14.06 9.04
N ASN A 68 16.84 12.99 9.71
CA ASN A 68 17.37 11.65 9.48
C ASN A 68 17.17 11.19 8.03
N ALA A 69 16.04 11.53 7.41
CA ALA A 69 15.78 11.21 6.00
C ALA A 69 16.83 11.87 5.09
N LYS A 70 17.17 13.15 5.32
CA LYS A 70 18.25 13.82 4.55
C LYS A 70 19.60 13.14 4.74
N ILE A 71 19.96 12.79 5.98
CA ILE A 71 21.24 12.15 6.30
C ILE A 71 21.36 10.80 5.58
N LEU A 72 20.31 9.96 5.67
CA LEU A 72 20.28 8.67 5.00
C LEU A 72 20.34 8.81 3.48
N LYS A 73 19.61 9.78 2.92
CA LYS A 73 19.60 10.04 1.48
C LYS A 73 20.98 10.49 0.99
N ALA A 74 21.64 11.41 1.70
CA ALA A 74 23.00 11.83 1.39
C ALA A 74 23.99 10.66 1.43
N CYS A 75 23.83 9.74 2.39
CA CYS A 75 24.67 8.55 2.49
C CYS A 75 24.48 7.61 1.29
N VAL A 76 23.22 7.34 0.90
CA VAL A 76 22.89 6.52 -0.27
C VAL A 76 23.41 7.15 -1.55
N ASP A 77 23.23 8.45 -1.74
CA ASP A 77 23.70 9.16 -2.93
C ASP A 77 25.23 9.21 -3.03
N ALA A 78 25.93 9.27 -1.91
CA ALA A 78 27.39 9.26 -1.89
C ALA A 78 28.00 7.86 -2.06
N LYS A 79 27.29 6.80 -1.66
CA LYS A 79 27.81 5.43 -1.67
C LYS A 79 27.43 4.63 -2.90
N LEU A 80 26.20 4.78 -3.40
CA LEU A 80 25.70 3.98 -4.51
C LEU A 80 26.08 4.62 -5.83
N THR A 81 26.74 3.82 -6.67
CA THR A 81 26.95 4.16 -8.07
C THR A 81 25.62 4.14 -8.84
N LYS A 82 25.65 4.59 -10.09
CA LYS A 82 24.47 4.50 -10.95
C LYS A 82 24.05 3.05 -11.15
N GLU A 83 25.02 2.16 -11.36
CA GLU A 83 24.81 0.73 -11.54
C GLU A 83 24.17 0.09 -10.30
N ASP A 84 24.62 0.48 -9.10
CA ASP A 84 24.03 0.00 -7.84
C ASP A 84 22.57 0.46 -7.69
N LYS A 85 22.28 1.72 -8.03
CA LYS A 85 20.92 2.27 -7.98
C LYS A 85 20.00 1.57 -8.98
N ASP A 86 20.44 1.37 -10.21
CA ASP A 86 19.67 0.64 -11.24
C ASP A 86 19.41 -0.82 -10.81
N ALA A 87 20.41 -1.47 -10.21
CA ALA A 87 20.26 -2.82 -9.66
C ALA A 87 19.26 -2.86 -8.48
N ALA A 88 19.32 -1.88 -7.58
CA ALA A 88 18.39 -1.75 -6.45
C ALA A 88 16.95 -1.51 -6.91
N VAL A 89 16.75 -0.60 -7.87
CA VAL A 89 15.45 -0.34 -8.52
C VAL A 89 14.89 -1.62 -9.14
N ASN A 90 15.71 -2.37 -9.87
CA ASN A 90 15.29 -3.64 -10.46
C ASN A 90 14.91 -4.68 -9.40
N LEU A 91 15.67 -4.77 -8.30
CA LEU A 91 15.35 -5.64 -7.18
C LEU A 91 14.01 -5.27 -6.53
N VAL A 92 13.77 -3.98 -6.26
CA VAL A 92 12.50 -3.47 -5.71
C VAL A 92 11.34 -3.83 -6.65
N THR A 93 11.50 -3.61 -7.95
CA THR A 93 10.49 -3.99 -8.96
C THR A 93 10.18 -5.49 -8.93
N LYS A 94 11.19 -6.34 -8.76
CA LYS A 94 10.99 -7.79 -8.61
C LYS A 94 10.24 -8.15 -7.33
N ILE A 95 10.57 -7.49 -6.21
CA ILE A 95 9.89 -7.70 -4.92
C ILE A 95 8.41 -7.30 -5.01
N ILE A 96 8.11 -6.13 -5.57
CA ILE A 96 6.72 -5.64 -5.72
C ILE A 96 5.89 -6.58 -6.60
N ASN A 97 6.51 -7.14 -7.64
CA ASN A 97 5.85 -8.09 -8.54
C ASN A 97 5.88 -9.54 -8.03
N TYR A 98 6.53 -9.81 -6.91
CA TYR A 98 6.65 -11.14 -6.36
C TYR A 98 5.31 -11.63 -5.83
N LYS A 99 4.99 -12.91 -6.07
CA LYS A 99 3.71 -13.53 -5.69
C LYS A 99 3.32 -13.30 -4.22
N PHE A 100 4.32 -13.29 -3.33
CA PHE A 100 4.11 -13.08 -1.89
C PHE A 100 3.91 -11.61 -1.51
N CYS A 101 4.36 -10.65 -2.33
CA CYS A 101 4.02 -9.24 -2.14
C CYS A 101 2.62 -8.92 -2.68
N LYS A 102 2.13 -9.69 -3.67
CA LYS A 102 0.80 -9.53 -4.29
C LYS A 102 -0.34 -10.32 -3.62
N TRP A 103 -0.04 -11.11 -2.59
CA TRP A 103 -0.98 -11.96 -1.84
C TRP A 103 -2.03 -12.73 -2.68
N GLU A 104 -1.58 -13.60 -3.60
CA GLU A 104 -2.46 -14.63 -4.18
C GLU A 104 -2.61 -15.87 -3.27
N LEU A 105 -3.05 -15.71 -2.01
CA LEU A 105 -3.19 -16.86 -1.08
C LEU A 105 -4.46 -16.82 -0.20
N PHE A 106 -5.57 -16.27 -0.68
CA PHE A 106 -6.90 -16.54 -0.10
C PHE A 106 -7.81 -17.30 -1.08
N SER A 107 -7.29 -18.35 -1.71
CA SER A 107 -8.10 -19.35 -2.43
C SER A 107 -7.47 -20.74 -2.26
N SER A 108 -7.73 -21.36 -1.12
CA SER A 108 -7.62 -22.81 -0.92
C SER A 108 -8.76 -23.25 -0.02
#